data_AF-A0A0Q5T5W1-F1
#
_entry.id   AF-A0A0Q5T5W1-F1
#
_cell.length_a   1.000
_cell.length_b   1.000
_cell.length_c   1.000
_cell.angle_alpha   90.00
_cell.angle_beta   90.00
_cell.angle_gamma   90.00
#
_symmetry.space_group_name_H-M   'P 1'
#
loop_
_entity.id
_entity.type
_entity.pdbx_description
1 polymer ?
#
loop_
_entity_poly.entity_id
_entity_poly.type
_entity_poly.pdbx_seq_one_letter_code
_entity_poly.pdbx_strand_id
1 'polypeptide(L)'
;MSLGDHFPESFREEFVERNIEVGCVIRLFVNWTIPPKEKRFVIVAIGEDYVSLAMVLINTRVNEHVNFSDELRSLHIPVDSAGREYLHHNSYIDCTDLHEESMSHIRTVLQSDSSNYLGKMNEEDLAKVHRLIMVSKTIKPYKKKKFGF
;
A
#
# COMPACT_ATOMS: atom_id res chain seq x y z
N MET A 1 -0.71 3.32 22.36
CA MET A 1 0.23 2.31 22.89
C MET A 1 -0.37 0.95 22.59
N SER A 2 0.29 0.21 21.72
CA SER A 2 -0.03 -1.18 21.37
C SER A 2 0.68 -2.13 22.35
N LEU A 3 0.17 -3.36 22.49
CA LEU A 3 0.91 -4.45 23.15
C LEU A 3 2.30 -4.65 22.53
N GLY A 4 2.41 -4.37 21.22
CA GLY A 4 3.66 -4.44 20.47
C GLY A 4 4.78 -3.54 20.98
N ASP A 5 4.44 -2.41 21.60
CA ASP A 5 5.42 -1.39 22.02
C ASP A 5 6.24 -1.84 23.24
N HIS A 6 5.81 -2.91 23.92
CA HIS A 6 6.44 -3.45 25.12
C HIS A 6 7.43 -4.58 24.82
N PHE A 7 7.53 -5.03 23.57
CA PHE A 7 8.51 -6.05 23.19
C PHE A 7 9.93 -5.47 23.10
N PRO A 8 10.97 -6.28 23.36
CA PRO A 8 12.35 -5.87 23.15
C PRO A 8 12.59 -5.44 21.70
N GLU A 9 13.55 -4.53 21.50
CA GLU A 9 13.89 -3.97 20.19
C GLU A 9 14.18 -5.04 19.13
N SER A 10 14.96 -6.08 19.50
CA SER A 10 15.28 -7.20 18.60
C SER A 10 14.05 -7.95 18.08
N PHE A 11 13.02 -8.10 18.90
CA PHE A 11 11.76 -8.73 18.49
C PHE A 11 10.98 -7.85 17.52
N ARG A 12 11.02 -6.53 17.73
CA ARG A 12 10.40 -5.56 16.81
C ARG A 12 11.12 -5.53 15.47
N GLU A 13 12.45 -5.59 15.47
CA GLU A 13 13.26 -5.69 14.25
C GLU A 13 12.93 -6.95 13.45
N GLU A 14 12.91 -8.11 14.10
CA GLU A 14 12.56 -9.38 13.44
C GLU A 14 11.13 -9.34 12.88
N PHE A 15 10.18 -8.79 13.64
CA PHE A 15 8.81 -8.59 13.16
C PHE A 15 8.78 -7.75 11.88
N VAL A 16 9.52 -6.65 11.84
CA VAL A 16 9.54 -5.76 10.68
C VAL A 16 10.17 -6.42 9.46
N GLU A 17 11.33 -7.06 9.61
CA GLU A 17 12.00 -7.75 8.49
C GLU A 17 11.13 -8.86 7.89
N ARG A 18 10.34 -9.56 8.71
CA ARG A 18 9.46 -10.64 8.23
C ARG A 18 8.19 -10.14 7.54
N ASN A 19 7.77 -8.90 7.78
CA ASN A 19 6.48 -8.38 7.32
C ASN A 19 6.60 -7.33 6.20
N ILE A 20 7.78 -6.76 5.94
CA ILE A 20 7.97 -5.89 4.76
C ILE A 20 8.20 -6.75 3.51
N GLU A 21 7.09 -7.12 2.89
CA GLU A 21 7.07 -7.91 1.66
C GLU A 21 5.97 -7.42 0.70
N VAL A 22 6.02 -7.88 -0.55
CA VAL A 22 4.96 -7.60 -1.52
C VAL A 22 3.62 -8.21 -1.03
N GLY A 23 2.55 -7.43 -1.14
CA GLY A 23 1.22 -7.73 -0.62
C GLY A 23 0.99 -7.23 0.81
N CYS A 24 2.04 -6.79 1.52
CA CYS A 24 1.89 -6.22 2.85
C CYS A 24 1.01 -4.97 2.83
N VAL A 25 0.02 -4.93 3.72
CA VAL A 25 -0.89 -3.80 3.89
C VAL A 25 -0.46 -3.02 5.12
N ILE A 26 -0.13 -1.75 4.92
CA ILE A 26 0.36 -0.86 5.97
C ILE A 26 -0.46 0.41 6.08
N ARG A 27 -0.45 1.00 7.26
CA ARG A 27 -1.03 2.31 7.54
C ARG A 27 0.05 3.37 7.65
N LEU A 28 -0.10 4.45 6.89
CA LEU A 28 0.82 5.59 6.90
C LEU A 28 0.05 6.89 7.10
N PHE A 29 0.62 7.82 7.87
CA PHE A 29 0.10 9.18 7.94
C PHE A 29 0.59 9.97 6.73
N VAL A 30 -0.34 10.60 5.99
CA VAL A 30 -0.01 11.38 4.79
C VAL A 30 -0.34 12.86 4.97
N ASN A 31 0.62 13.71 4.61
CA ASN A 31 0.51 15.17 4.72
C ASN A 31 -0.02 15.85 3.45
N TRP A 32 -0.12 15.12 2.34
CA TRP A 32 -0.57 15.65 1.04
C TRP A 32 -2.09 15.64 0.86
N THR A 33 -2.85 15.07 1.81
CA THR A 33 -4.30 15.22 1.86
C THR A 33 -4.68 16.45 2.67
N ILE A 34 -5.85 17.02 2.38
CA ILE A 34 -6.40 18.15 3.15
C ILE A 34 -7.75 17.71 3.75
N PRO A 35 -7.85 17.52 5.08
CA PRO A 35 -6.77 17.55 6.07
C PRO A 35 -5.79 16.35 5.94
N PRO A 36 -4.56 16.44 6.50
CA PRO A 36 -3.67 15.30 6.68
C PRO A 36 -4.36 14.17 7.45
N LYS A 37 -4.15 12.92 7.04
CA LYS A 37 -4.81 11.77 7.65
C LYS A 37 -4.07 10.47 7.43
N GLU A 38 -4.44 9.46 8.19
CA GLU A 38 -3.99 8.09 7.95
C GLU A 38 -4.60 7.52 6.67
N LYS A 39 -3.77 6.82 5.91
CA LYS A 39 -4.13 6.09 4.69
C LYS A 39 -3.58 4.68 4.76
N ARG A 40 -4.27 3.77 4.06
CA ARG A 40 -3.83 2.39 3.89
C ARG A 40 -3.13 2.24 2.54
N PHE A 41 -2.03 1.53 2.55
CA PHE A 41 -1.20 1.25 1.40
C PHE A 41 -0.95 -0.25 1.28
N VAL A 42 -0.73 -0.70 0.06
CA VAL A 42 -0.28 -2.07 -0.24
C VAL A 42 1.06 -1.97 -0.92
N ILE A 43 2.08 -2.66 -0.40
CA ILE A 43 3.36 -2.81 -1.08
C ILE A 43 3.15 -3.71 -2.30
N VAL A 44 3.39 -3.19 -3.50
CA VAL A 44 3.16 -3.93 -4.75
C VAL A 44 4.46 -4.34 -5.43
N ALA A 45 5.58 -3.69 -5.12
CA ALA A 45 6.90 -4.09 -5.58
C ALA A 45 8.00 -3.55 -4.67
N ILE A 46 9.13 -4.24 -4.68
CA ILE A 46 10.40 -3.79 -4.13
C ILE A 46 11.27 -3.44 -5.34
N GLY A 47 11.87 -2.25 -5.33
CA GLY A 47 12.75 -1.79 -6.41
C GLY A 47 14.00 -2.66 -6.52
N GLU A 48 14.63 -2.67 -7.70
CA GLU A 48 15.89 -3.39 -7.94
C GLU A 48 17.04 -2.89 -7.05
N ASP A 49 16.92 -1.67 -6.51
CA ASP A 49 17.85 -1.07 -5.56
C ASP A 49 17.71 -1.62 -4.12
N TYR A 50 16.70 -2.47 -3.86
CA TYR A 50 16.35 -3.02 -2.55
C TYR A 50 16.08 -1.99 -1.45
N VAL A 51 15.96 -0.71 -1.80
CA VAL A 51 15.74 0.39 -0.85
C VAL A 51 14.49 1.19 -1.16
N SER A 52 13.96 1.10 -2.38
CA SER A 52 12.69 1.71 -2.78
C SER A 52 11.55 0.68 -2.76
N LEU A 53 10.38 1.13 -2.33
CA LEU A 53 9.14 0.37 -2.35
C LEU A 53 8.14 1.11 -3.23
N ALA A 54 7.37 0.36 -4.03
CA ALA A 54 6.20 0.88 -4.71
C ALA A 54 4.94 0.42 -4.00
N MET A 55 4.01 1.36 -3.82
CA MET A 55 2.76 1.11 -3.14
C MET A 55 1.57 1.70 -3.89
N VAL A 56 0.41 1.10 -3.68
CA VAL A 56 -0.90 1.62 -4.11
C VAL A 56 -1.76 1.95 -2.91
N LEU A 57 -2.67 2.90 -3.07
CA LEU A 57 -3.58 3.33 -2.01
C LEU A 57 -4.82 2.44 -1.92
N ILE A 58 -5.35 2.29 -0.71
CA ILE A 58 -6.70 1.79 -0.48
C ILE A 58 -7.58 2.96 -0.02
N ASN A 59 -8.65 3.21 -0.77
CA ASN A 59 -9.60 4.28 -0.52
C ASN A 59 -10.99 3.69 -0.21
N THR A 60 -11.68 4.23 0.80
CA THR A 60 -13.09 3.85 1.09
C THR A 60 -14.04 4.15 -0.07
N ARG A 61 -13.74 5.19 -0.86
CA ARG A 61 -14.52 5.64 -2.01
C ARG A 61 -13.60 6.16 -3.09
N VAL A 62 -13.98 5.95 -4.35
CA VAL A 62 -13.33 6.60 -5.49
C VAL A 62 -13.64 8.09 -5.47
N ASN A 63 -12.63 8.95 -5.62
CA ASN A 63 -12.86 10.39 -5.75
C ASN A 63 -13.21 10.71 -7.21
N GLU A 64 -14.49 10.94 -7.50
CA GLU A 64 -15.00 11.20 -8.85
C GLU A 64 -14.52 12.53 -9.45
N HIS A 65 -14.12 13.51 -8.63
CA HIS A 65 -13.55 14.76 -9.13
C HIS A 65 -12.17 14.56 -9.74
N VAL A 66 -11.41 13.60 -9.22
CA VAL A 66 -10.09 13.22 -9.76
C VAL A 66 -10.25 12.15 -10.83
N ASN A 67 -11.15 11.19 -10.61
CA ASN A 67 -11.41 10.05 -11.48
C ASN A 67 -12.69 10.27 -12.30
N PHE A 68 -12.66 11.32 -13.12
CA PHE A 68 -13.84 11.82 -13.83
C PHE A 68 -14.20 10.98 -15.07
N SER A 69 -13.26 10.23 -15.65
CA SER A 69 -13.48 9.40 -16.84
C SER A 69 -13.67 7.92 -16.50
N ASP A 70 -14.31 7.17 -17.40
CA ASP A 70 -14.50 5.72 -17.23
C ASP A 70 -13.16 4.98 -17.21
N GLU A 71 -12.18 5.45 -17.99
CA GLU A 71 -10.83 4.90 -17.97
C GLU A 71 -10.20 5.06 -16.59
N LEU A 72 -10.27 6.24 -15.97
CA LEU A 72 -9.73 6.46 -14.62
C LEU A 72 -10.47 5.64 -13.56
N ARG A 73 -11.81 5.56 -13.66
CA ARG A 73 -12.61 4.72 -12.77
C ARG A 73 -12.26 3.24 -12.90
N SER A 74 -11.96 2.77 -14.11
CA SER A 74 -11.55 1.38 -14.35
C SER A 74 -10.22 0.99 -13.71
N LEU A 75 -9.41 1.97 -13.29
CA LEU A 75 -8.15 1.76 -12.57
C LEU A 75 -8.33 1.51 -11.07
N HIS A 76 -9.57 1.39 -10.60
CA HIS A 76 -9.91 1.13 -9.20
C HIS A 76 -10.51 -0.26 -9.03
N ILE A 77 -9.88 -1.09 -8.21
CA ILE A 77 -10.36 -2.46 -7.94
C ILE A 77 -11.29 -2.42 -6.74
N PRO A 78 -12.58 -2.74 -6.88
CA PRO A 78 -13.46 -2.88 -5.72
C PRO A 78 -13.05 -4.11 -4.90
N VAL A 79 -12.96 -3.93 -3.59
CA VAL A 79 -12.69 -5.00 -2.63
C VAL A 79 -13.70 -4.95 -1.48
N ASP A 80 -14.29 -6.10 -1.19
CA ASP A 80 -15.14 -6.24 -0.01
C ASP A 80 -14.29 -6.43 1.26
N SER A 81 -14.83 -6.07 2.42
CA SER A 81 -14.12 -6.28 3.69
C SER A 81 -14.16 -7.72 4.19
N ALA A 82 -14.96 -8.61 3.59
CA ALA A 82 -15.07 -9.99 4.05
C ALA A 82 -13.77 -10.74 3.75
N GLY A 83 -13.23 -11.43 4.76
CA GLY A 83 -11.95 -12.14 4.65
C GLY A 83 -10.72 -11.23 4.49
N ARG A 84 -10.84 -9.93 4.74
CA ARG A 84 -9.74 -8.95 4.64
C ARG A 84 -9.65 -8.11 5.92
N GLU A 85 -8.95 -8.62 6.93
CA GLU A 85 -8.84 -7.99 8.27
C GLU A 85 -8.30 -6.55 8.23
N TYR A 86 -7.51 -6.23 7.19
CA TYR A 86 -7.00 -4.88 6.95
C TYR A 86 -8.06 -3.86 6.48
N LEU A 87 -9.31 -4.28 6.25
CA LEU A 87 -10.43 -3.43 5.84
C LEU A 87 -11.54 -3.41 6.90
N HIS A 88 -12.02 -2.20 7.24
CA HIS A 88 -13.20 -2.03 8.09
C HIS A 88 -14.51 -1.94 7.31
N HIS A 89 -14.41 -1.73 6.00
CA HIS A 89 -15.54 -1.54 5.09
C HIS A 89 -15.07 -1.79 3.66
N ASN A 90 -16.03 -2.03 2.77
CA ASN A 90 -15.77 -2.14 1.33
C ASN A 90 -15.00 -0.92 0.83
N SER A 91 -13.98 -1.17 0.04
CA SER A 91 -12.99 -0.17 -0.36
C SER A 91 -12.58 -0.38 -1.83
N TYR A 92 -11.68 0.46 -2.29
CA TYR A 92 -11.14 0.46 -3.64
C TYR A 92 -9.62 0.54 -3.59
N ILE A 93 -8.94 -0.35 -4.30
CA ILE A 93 -7.49 -0.25 -4.51
C ILE A 93 -7.25 0.66 -5.72
N ASP A 94 -6.52 1.75 -5.51
CA ASP A 94 -6.26 2.79 -6.49
C ASP A 94 -4.96 2.50 -7.26
N CYS A 95 -5.10 2.08 -8.52
CA CYS A 95 -3.97 1.78 -9.41
C CYS A 95 -3.68 2.94 -10.39
N THR A 96 -4.08 4.17 -10.07
CA THR A 96 -3.82 5.34 -10.93
C THR A 96 -2.40 5.89 -10.77
N ASP A 97 -1.76 5.69 -9.63
CA ASP A 97 -0.36 6.06 -9.39
C ASP A 97 0.37 4.99 -8.55
N LEU A 98 1.70 5.02 -8.63
CA LEU A 98 2.58 4.31 -7.70
C LEU A 98 3.19 5.32 -6.73
N HIS A 99 2.91 5.13 -5.45
CA HIS A 99 3.54 5.84 -4.35
C HIS A 99 4.87 5.18 -4.03
N GLU A 100 5.94 5.93 -4.22
CA GLU A 100 7.28 5.48 -3.87
C GLU A 100 7.60 5.87 -2.43
N GLU A 101 8.07 4.92 -1.64
CA GLU A 101 8.57 5.14 -0.28
C GLU A 101 9.90 4.40 -0.08
N SER A 102 10.68 4.84 0.91
CA SER A 102 11.91 4.15 1.27
C SER A 102 11.66 2.99 2.24
N MET A 103 12.40 1.91 2.06
CA MET A 103 12.41 0.76 2.97
C MET A 103 12.73 1.20 4.41
N SER A 104 13.66 2.15 4.59
CA SER A 104 14.03 2.66 5.91
C SER A 104 12.89 3.43 6.59
N HIS A 105 12.11 4.21 5.83
CA HIS A 105 10.95 4.90 6.36
C HIS A 105 9.87 3.90 6.81
N ILE A 106 9.55 2.90 5.99
CA ILE A 106 8.58 1.86 6.35
C ILE A 106 9.05 1.07 7.59
N ARG A 107 10.34 0.71 7.66
CA ARG A 107 10.93 0.10 8.86
C ARG A 107 10.70 0.95 10.11
N THR A 108 10.98 2.25 10.03
CA THR A 108 10.82 3.18 11.14
C THR A 108 9.36 3.27 11.61
N VAL A 109 8.42 3.29 10.67
CA VAL A 109 6.99 3.34 10.97
C VAL A 109 6.52 2.07 11.67
N LEU A 110 6.91 0.90 11.17
CA LEU A 110 6.49 -0.38 11.74
C LEU A 110 7.21 -0.72 13.06
N GLN A 111 8.46 -0.27 13.22
CA GLN A 111 9.17 -0.36 14.49
C GLN A 111 8.50 0.55 15.53
N SER A 112 8.20 1.80 15.17
CA SER A 112 7.62 2.76 16.13
C SER A 112 6.22 2.36 16.60
N ASP A 113 5.41 1.78 15.72
CA ASP A 113 4.10 1.20 16.08
C ASP A 113 3.76 0.03 15.15
N SER A 114 3.89 -1.18 15.70
CA SER A 114 3.56 -2.43 14.99
C SER A 114 2.10 -2.54 14.54
N SER A 115 1.17 -1.76 15.14
CA SER A 115 -0.23 -1.73 14.70
C SER A 115 -0.43 -1.06 13.34
N ASN A 116 0.62 -0.44 12.79
CA ASN A 116 0.62 0.05 11.42
C ASN A 116 0.74 -1.07 10.38
N TYR A 117 1.17 -2.28 10.78
CA TYR A 117 0.97 -3.47 9.97
C TYR A 117 -0.49 -3.92 10.09
N LEU A 118 -1.20 -3.99 8.97
CA LEU A 118 -2.63 -4.32 8.95
C LEU A 118 -2.92 -5.74 8.45
N GLY A 119 -1.93 -6.42 7.86
CA GLY A 119 -2.08 -7.76 7.31
C GLY A 119 -1.48 -7.89 5.91
N LYS A 120 -1.87 -8.96 5.22
CA LYS A 120 -1.40 -9.29 3.86
C LYS A 120 -2.56 -9.45 2.89
N MET A 121 -2.43 -8.85 1.72
CA MET A 121 -3.33 -9.04 0.60
C MET A 121 -3.16 -10.45 0.04
N ASN A 122 -4.27 -11.10 -0.33
CA ASN A 122 -4.23 -12.40 -0.98
C ASN A 122 -3.62 -12.29 -2.41
N GLU A 123 -3.12 -13.42 -2.91
CA GLU A 123 -2.42 -13.46 -4.21
C GLU A 123 -3.32 -13.11 -5.40
N GLU A 124 -4.62 -13.42 -5.32
CA GLU A 124 -5.57 -13.14 -6.40
C GLU A 124 -5.77 -11.63 -6.60
N ASP A 125 -5.98 -10.89 -5.51
CA ASP A 125 -6.13 -9.44 -5.54
C ASP A 125 -4.83 -8.76 -5.93
N LEU A 126 -3.69 -9.24 -5.43
CA LEU A 126 -2.38 -8.72 -5.80
C LEU A 126 -2.10 -8.90 -7.31
N ALA A 127 -2.46 -10.05 -7.88
CA ALA A 127 -2.33 -10.29 -9.32
C ALA A 127 -3.22 -9.33 -10.13
N LYS A 128 -4.44 -9.01 -9.66
CA LYS A 128 -5.31 -8.00 -10.30
C LYS A 128 -4.67 -6.61 -10.24
N VAL A 129 -4.10 -6.23 -9.10
CA VAL A 129 -3.37 -4.96 -8.92
C VAL A 129 -2.20 -4.86 -9.91
N HIS A 130 -1.35 -5.88 -9.98
CA HIS A 130 -0.22 -5.91 -10.92
C HIS A 130 -0.67 -5.78 -12.37
N ARG A 131 -1.71 -6.51 -12.79
CA ARG A 131 -2.28 -6.40 -14.15
C ARG A 131 -2.73 -4.98 -14.46
N LEU A 132 -3.44 -4.34 -13.53
CA LEU A 132 -3.93 -2.99 -13.70
C LEU A 132 -2.80 -1.96 -13.74
N ILE A 133 -1.77 -2.10 -12.91
CA ILE A 133 -0.56 -1.27 -12.97
C ILE A 133 0.12 -1.39 -14.34
N MET A 134 0.29 -2.62 -14.87
CA MET A 134 0.92 -2.85 -16.18
C MET A 134 0.18 -2.14 -17.31
N VAL A 135 -1.15 -2.18 -17.34
CA VAL A 135 -1.94 -1.56 -18.42
C VAL A 135 -2.27 -0.07 -18.19
N SER A 136 -2.11 0.42 -16.97
CA SER A 136 -2.44 1.81 -16.59
C SER A 136 -1.62 2.83 -17.39
N LYS A 137 -2.29 3.74 -18.09
CA LYS A 137 -1.63 4.82 -18.83
C LYS A 137 -1.28 6.03 -17.96
N THR A 138 -1.82 6.10 -16.74
CA THR A 138 -1.58 7.21 -15.81
C THR A 138 -0.25 7.06 -15.08
N ILE A 139 0.20 5.82 -14.87
CA ILE A 139 1.51 5.54 -14.27
C ILE A 139 2.60 5.75 -15.32
N LYS A 140 3.53 6.65 -15.03
CA LYS A 140 4.62 7.00 -15.94
C LYS A 140 5.51 5.78 -16.24
N PRO A 141 5.95 5.56 -17.51
CA PRO A 141 6.73 4.38 -17.88
C PRO A 141 8.02 4.18 -17.08
N TYR A 142 8.71 5.26 -16.67
CA TYR A 142 9.92 5.13 -15.87
C TYR A 142 9.65 4.57 -14.46
N LYS A 143 8.48 4.87 -13.86
CA LYS A 143 8.09 4.31 -12.56
C LYS A 143 7.86 2.80 -12.70
N LYS A 144 7.15 2.38 -13.75
CA LYS A 144 6.91 0.96 -14.03
C LYS A 144 8.22 0.19 -14.19
N LYS A 145 9.12 0.73 -15.03
CA LYS A 145 10.45 0.15 -15.26
C LYS A 145 11.26 0.03 -13.96
N LYS A 146 11.24 1.05 -13.09
CA LYS A 146 11.96 1.03 -11.79
C LYS A 146 11.53 -0.15 -10.90
N PHE A 147 10.27 -0.56 -11.00
CA PHE A 147 9.66 -1.56 -10.13
C PHE A 147 9.29 -2.87 -10.83
N GLY A 148 9.74 -3.08 -12.07
CA GLY A 148 9.54 -4.32 -12.82
C GLY A 148 8.11 -4.55 -13.35
N PHE A 149 7.34 -3.48 -13.56
CA PHE A 149 6.01 -3.52 -14.21
C PHE A 149 6.05 -3.18 -15.70
#